data_AF-A0AAI8D3W6-F1
#
_entry.id   AF-A0AAI8D3W6-F1
#
_cell.length_a   1.000
_cell.length_b   1.000
_cell.length_c   1.000
_cell.angle_alpha   90.00
_cell.angle_beta   90.00
_cell.angle_gamma   90.00
#
_symmetry.space_group_name_H-M   'P 1'
#
loop_
_entity.id
_entity.type
_entity.pdbx_description
1 polymer ?
#
loop_
_entity_poly.entity_id
_entity_poly.type
_entity_poly.pdbx_seq_one_letter_code
_entity_poly.pdbx_strand_id
1 'polypeptide(L)'
;MDDITAEPGAGRRQRGEGRGAAARRASRSGGGAGPSMPYITRKIKTYEVLDEEGLELIERNADTVLEEIGIEFREDAEALELWRQAGADVKGERVHFPKGLCRELLKTAPSEFTWHARNPERSVQIGGNATVFAPVYGSPFVRDLEGVRRYATLEDFRNFVKLAYMAPSMHSSGGTVCEPVDIPVNKRHLDMVYSHIKYSDKPFMGSVTAPERAEDSVAMAKLVFGDEFVENNCVMLNLINANSPMVFDETMLGAAKVYARHGQASVISPFILSGAMSPVTVAGTLTQILAEVLAGASFTQLIRPGAPVLFGTFAASISMQSGAPTFGTPEPALVSYGAAQLARRMGLPFRTGGSLCASKVPDAQAAHESANTLNMTLLAGANFVLHAAGWLEGGLAACYEKFMIDQDQLGMMQKMAQGVDLTEDGQAMDAIREVGPGAHYLGCAHTQANFQTAFYRSALADNNSFEQWEIEGRKRIEDRANVLCRSWLDAYEAPALDPDIDEALLAFIASRKNSMPDAFT
;
A
#
# COMPACT_ATOMS: atom_id res chain seq x y z
N MET A 1 18.71 -80.29 4.47
CA MET A 1 17.31 -79.90 4.20
C MET A 1 16.80 -79.25 5.46
N ASP A 2 16.92 -77.93 5.40
CA ASP A 2 16.44 -76.85 6.25
C ASP A 2 15.45 -77.20 7.38
N ASP A 3 15.89 -76.94 8.60
CA ASP A 3 15.05 -76.77 9.78
C ASP A 3 15.30 -75.34 10.29
N ILE A 4 14.48 -74.39 9.81
CA ILE A 4 14.51 -73.00 10.28
C ILE A 4 13.41 -72.87 11.32
N THR A 5 13.85 -72.91 12.58
CA THR A 5 13.08 -72.54 13.76
C THR A 5 13.02 -71.02 13.87
N ALA A 6 11.81 -70.47 13.95
CA ALA A 6 11.56 -69.05 14.15
C ALA A 6 11.55 -68.72 15.66
N GLU A 7 12.48 -67.87 16.10
CA GLU A 7 12.44 -67.23 17.43
C GLU A 7 11.57 -65.96 17.43
N PRO A 8 10.88 -65.63 18.54
CA PRO A 8 10.02 -64.45 18.65
C PRO A 8 10.79 -63.19 19.07
N GLY A 9 10.91 -62.23 18.15
CA GLY A 9 11.54 -60.93 18.39
C GLY A 9 10.63 -59.87 19.03
N ALA A 10 10.90 -59.58 20.30
CA ALA A 10 10.89 -58.27 20.98
C ALA A 10 9.83 -57.19 20.62
N GLY A 11 8.88 -57.00 21.56
CA GLY A 11 8.63 -55.71 22.22
C GLY A 11 8.31 -54.48 21.36
N ARG A 12 7.03 -54.32 21.00
CA ARG A 12 6.46 -53.10 20.43
C ARG A 12 6.53 -51.95 21.47
N ARG A 13 7.54 -51.08 21.37
CA ARG A 13 7.60 -49.81 22.13
C ARG A 13 6.46 -48.90 21.67
N GLN A 14 5.47 -48.75 22.56
CA GLN A 14 4.40 -47.76 22.47
C GLN A 14 5.03 -46.36 22.43
N ARG A 15 4.97 -45.68 21.28
CA ARG A 15 5.34 -44.27 21.16
C ARG A 15 4.33 -43.46 21.98
N GLY A 16 4.82 -42.84 23.05
CA GLY A 16 4.06 -41.88 23.85
C GLY A 16 3.45 -40.79 22.96
N GLU A 17 2.14 -40.66 23.10
CA GLU A 17 1.26 -39.78 22.35
C GLU A 17 1.68 -38.30 22.47
N GLY A 18 1.80 -37.64 21.31
CA GLY A 18 1.17 -36.37 20.90
C GLY A 18 1.17 -35.11 21.79
N ARG A 19 1.26 -35.19 23.12
CA ARG A 19 0.99 -34.05 24.02
C ARG A 19 2.14 -33.04 24.07
N GLY A 20 3.39 -33.49 24.01
CA GLY A 20 4.55 -32.60 24.06
C GLY A 20 4.85 -31.86 22.75
N ALA A 21 4.40 -32.38 21.60
CA ALA A 21 4.53 -31.72 20.30
C ALA A 21 3.38 -30.74 20.08
N ALA A 22 2.17 -31.08 20.50
CA ALA A 22 1.02 -30.17 20.48
C ALA A 22 1.21 -28.98 21.44
N ALA A 23 1.73 -29.20 22.65
CA ALA A 23 2.04 -28.12 23.60
C ALA A 23 3.18 -27.21 23.11
N ARG A 24 4.20 -27.76 22.43
CA ARG A 24 5.28 -26.98 21.79
C ARG A 24 4.84 -26.27 20.51
N ARG A 25 3.80 -26.76 19.82
CA ARG A 25 3.12 -26.02 18.73
C ARG A 25 2.31 -24.87 19.31
N ALA A 26 1.51 -25.11 20.35
CA ALA A 26 0.71 -24.10 21.04
C ALA A 26 1.56 -22.94 21.60
N SER A 27 2.75 -23.23 22.14
CA SER A 27 3.68 -22.20 22.65
C SER A 27 4.49 -21.49 21.54
N ARG A 28 4.51 -22.03 20.32
CA ARG A 28 5.16 -21.42 19.13
C ARG A 28 4.15 -20.73 18.21
N SER A 29 2.88 -21.08 18.32
CA SER A 29 1.70 -20.41 17.79
C SER A 29 1.13 -19.42 18.81
N GLY A 30 1.99 -18.67 19.51
CA GLY A 30 1.56 -17.48 20.23
C GLY A 30 1.04 -16.50 19.19
N GLY A 31 -0.25 -16.57 18.90
CA GLY A 31 -0.92 -16.08 17.69
C GLY A 31 -1.02 -14.56 17.55
N GLY A 32 -0.16 -13.80 18.23
CA GLY A 32 0.01 -12.38 17.98
C GLY A 32 0.86 -12.16 16.73
N ALA A 33 0.59 -11.07 16.02
CA ALA A 33 1.55 -10.56 15.06
C ALA A 33 2.87 -10.27 15.81
N GLY A 34 4.01 -10.66 15.25
CA GLY A 34 5.30 -10.20 15.76
C GLY A 34 5.37 -8.66 15.82
N PRO A 35 6.42 -8.07 16.41
CA PRO A 35 6.53 -6.61 16.47
C PRO A 35 6.49 -6.02 15.05
N SER A 36 5.76 -4.91 14.90
CA SER A 36 5.74 -4.16 13.65
C SER A 36 7.15 -3.69 13.27
N MET A 37 7.52 -3.94 12.02
CA MET A 37 8.81 -3.58 11.45
C MET A 37 8.79 -2.14 10.93
N PRO A 38 9.94 -1.45 10.88
CA PRO A 38 10.04 -0.15 10.22
C PRO A 38 9.85 -0.30 8.71
N TYR A 39 9.70 0.83 8.02
CA TYR A 39 9.67 0.87 6.55
C TYR A 39 10.89 0.17 5.93
N ILE A 40 10.70 -0.34 4.71
CA ILE A 40 11.77 -1.03 3.99
C ILE A 40 12.79 -0.01 3.52
N THR A 41 14.08 -0.29 3.73
CA THR A 41 15.18 0.35 2.99
C THR A 41 15.76 -0.68 2.02
N ARG A 42 15.47 -0.54 0.73
CA ARG A 42 15.86 -1.52 -0.29
C ARG A 42 17.38 -1.58 -0.45
N LYS A 43 17.95 -2.78 -0.38
CA LYS A 43 19.35 -3.09 -0.70
C LYS A 43 19.51 -3.73 -2.09
N ILE A 44 18.41 -4.18 -2.67
CA ILE A 44 18.33 -4.67 -4.04
C ILE A 44 18.24 -3.50 -5.04
N LYS A 45 18.69 -3.73 -6.28
CA LYS A 45 18.56 -2.74 -7.37
C LYS A 45 17.12 -2.64 -7.85
N THR A 46 16.78 -1.51 -8.44
CA THR A 46 15.54 -1.36 -9.22
C THR A 46 15.69 -2.03 -10.58
N TYR A 47 14.60 -2.60 -11.08
CA TYR A 47 14.49 -3.17 -12.42
C TYR A 47 14.03 -2.11 -13.42
N GLU A 48 14.57 -2.16 -14.62
CA GLU A 48 14.39 -1.15 -15.67
C GLU A 48 13.93 -1.83 -16.97
N VAL A 49 13.00 -1.18 -17.68
CA VAL A 49 12.39 -1.70 -18.91
C VAL A 49 12.53 -0.75 -20.10
N LEU A 50 12.89 0.51 -19.85
CA LEU A 50 13.23 1.51 -20.86
C LEU A 50 14.73 1.83 -20.77
N ASP A 51 15.35 1.99 -21.92
CA ASP A 51 16.68 2.61 -22.03
C ASP A 51 16.56 4.14 -22.07
N GLU A 52 17.70 4.84 -22.17
CA GLU A 52 17.73 6.30 -22.17
C GLU A 52 16.95 6.90 -23.35
N GLU A 53 17.09 6.33 -24.56
CA GLU A 53 16.35 6.80 -25.74
C GLU A 53 14.83 6.66 -25.54
N GLY A 54 14.38 5.53 -24.98
CA GLY A 54 12.99 5.29 -24.64
C GLY A 54 12.47 6.28 -23.60
N LEU A 55 13.26 6.60 -22.57
CA LEU A 55 12.89 7.59 -21.55
C LEU A 55 12.77 8.99 -22.17
N GLU A 56 13.78 9.45 -22.91
CA GLU A 56 13.77 10.75 -23.59
C GLU A 56 12.61 10.89 -24.59
N LEU A 57 12.25 9.80 -25.27
CA LEU A 57 11.11 9.77 -26.18
C LEU A 57 9.79 10.04 -25.43
N ILE A 58 9.54 9.33 -24.33
CA ILE A 58 8.32 9.51 -23.53
C ILE A 58 8.29 10.92 -22.93
N GLU A 59 9.42 11.40 -22.40
CA GLU A 59 9.57 12.74 -21.83
C GLU A 59 9.24 13.84 -22.85
N ARG A 60 9.82 13.76 -24.04
CA ARG A 60 9.56 14.69 -25.14
C ARG A 60 8.10 14.66 -25.58
N ASN A 61 7.52 13.47 -25.67
CA ASN A 61 6.12 13.32 -26.07
C ASN A 61 5.17 13.91 -25.02
N ALA A 62 5.47 13.75 -23.72
CA ALA A 62 4.64 14.33 -22.65
C ALA A 62 4.68 15.86 -22.68
N ASP A 63 5.85 16.47 -22.93
CA ASP A 63 5.96 17.92 -23.09
C ASP A 63 5.17 18.41 -24.32
N THR A 64 5.16 17.64 -25.42
CA THR A 64 4.31 17.93 -26.58
C THR A 64 2.81 17.83 -26.26
N VAL A 65 2.39 16.81 -25.50
CA VAL A 65 0.98 16.69 -25.03
C VAL A 65 0.60 17.90 -24.18
N LEU A 66 1.45 18.30 -23.23
CA LEU A 66 1.22 19.44 -22.36
C LEU A 66 1.10 20.77 -23.13
N GLU A 67 1.93 20.98 -24.16
CA GLU A 67 1.91 22.21 -24.96
C GLU A 67 0.75 22.23 -25.97
N GLU A 68 0.60 21.17 -26.77
CA GLU A 68 -0.32 21.16 -27.92
C GLU A 68 -1.76 20.81 -27.53
N ILE A 69 -1.94 19.93 -26.54
CA ILE A 69 -3.25 19.40 -26.13
C ILE A 69 -3.72 20.03 -24.81
N GLY A 70 -2.82 20.14 -23.84
CA GLY A 70 -3.09 20.69 -22.51
C GLY A 70 -3.90 19.77 -21.58
N ILE A 71 -4.09 20.23 -20.34
CA ILE A 71 -4.83 19.54 -19.26
C ILE A 71 -5.96 20.44 -18.78
N GLU A 72 -7.14 19.88 -18.48
CA GLU A 72 -8.24 20.66 -17.92
C GLU A 72 -8.14 20.78 -16.40
N PHE A 73 -8.30 22.01 -15.91
CA PHE A 73 -8.46 22.33 -14.49
C PHE A 73 -9.86 22.91 -14.33
N ARG A 74 -10.82 22.03 -14.04
CA ARG A 74 -12.25 22.35 -14.14
C ARG A 74 -12.79 23.01 -12.89
N GLU A 75 -13.70 23.96 -13.09
CA GLU A 75 -14.50 24.59 -12.03
C GLU A 75 -13.65 25.23 -10.91
N ASP A 76 -12.38 25.56 -11.19
CA ASP A 76 -11.45 26.16 -10.23
C ASP A 76 -10.73 27.38 -10.83
N ALA A 77 -11.36 28.55 -10.68
CA ALA A 77 -10.85 29.81 -11.21
C ALA A 77 -9.50 30.21 -10.58
N GLU A 78 -9.25 29.83 -9.32
CA GLU A 78 -7.97 30.08 -8.64
C GLU A 78 -6.87 29.26 -9.31
N ALA A 79 -7.12 27.99 -9.62
CA ALA A 79 -6.14 27.14 -10.29
C ALA A 79 -5.76 27.68 -11.68
N LEU A 80 -6.76 28.10 -12.46
CA LEU A 80 -6.53 28.70 -13.77
C LEU A 80 -5.71 30.00 -13.67
N GLU A 81 -5.95 30.81 -12.65
CA GLU A 81 -5.22 32.06 -12.44
C GLU A 81 -3.76 31.82 -12.01
N LEU A 82 -3.51 30.86 -11.13
CA LEU A 82 -2.15 30.44 -10.76
C LEU A 82 -1.36 29.99 -11.99
N TRP A 83 -1.99 29.26 -12.91
CA TRP A 83 -1.36 28.85 -14.16
C TRP A 83 -1.05 30.01 -15.11
N ARG A 84 -1.95 30.99 -15.26
CA ARG A 84 -1.67 32.21 -16.05
C ARG A 84 -0.48 32.97 -15.49
N GLN A 85 -0.42 33.12 -14.16
CA GLN A 85 0.68 33.81 -13.48
C GLN A 85 2.01 33.06 -13.63
N ALA A 86 1.96 31.73 -13.70
CA ALA A 86 3.12 30.89 -13.99
C ALA A 86 3.57 30.91 -15.46
N GLY A 87 2.82 31.56 -16.36
CA GLY A 87 3.15 31.70 -17.78
C GLY A 87 2.56 30.62 -18.69
N ALA A 88 1.58 29.85 -18.22
CA ALA A 88 0.82 28.93 -19.06
C ALA A 88 -0.26 29.67 -19.89
N ASP A 89 -0.61 29.11 -21.05
CA ASP A 89 -1.68 29.63 -21.91
C ASP A 89 -3.01 28.96 -21.53
N VAL A 90 -3.93 29.74 -20.96
CA VAL A 90 -5.20 29.25 -20.43
C VAL A 90 -6.36 29.60 -21.38
N LYS A 91 -6.99 28.58 -21.95
CA LYS A 91 -8.10 28.67 -22.91
C LYS A 91 -9.36 28.03 -22.32
N GLY A 92 -10.26 28.87 -21.78
CA GLY A 92 -11.38 28.37 -20.97
C GLY A 92 -10.84 27.70 -19.70
N GLU A 93 -11.11 26.41 -19.54
CA GLU A 93 -10.58 25.58 -18.44
C GLU A 93 -9.39 24.70 -18.86
N ARG A 94 -8.97 24.78 -20.14
CA ARG A 94 -7.82 24.04 -20.65
C ARG A 94 -6.54 24.86 -20.45
N VAL A 95 -5.56 24.27 -19.79
CA VAL A 95 -4.23 24.85 -19.58
C VAL A 95 -3.24 24.20 -20.54
N HIS A 96 -2.58 25.02 -21.37
CA HIS A 96 -1.47 24.63 -22.23
C HIS A 96 -0.15 25.09 -21.62
N PHE A 97 0.80 24.18 -21.49
CA PHE A 97 2.04 24.44 -20.76
C PHE A 97 3.21 24.59 -21.74
N PRO A 98 3.98 25.70 -21.67
CA PRO A 98 5.26 25.78 -22.36
C PRO A 98 6.15 24.60 -21.98
N LYS A 99 6.87 24.03 -22.97
CA LYS A 99 7.77 22.89 -22.70
C LYS A 99 8.75 23.23 -21.59
N GLY A 100 8.89 22.34 -20.62
CA GLY A 100 9.78 22.51 -19.47
C GLY A 100 9.20 23.31 -18.29
N LEU A 101 8.07 24.03 -18.43
CA LEU A 101 7.49 24.83 -17.33
C LEU A 101 7.21 23.95 -16.10
N CYS A 102 6.49 22.84 -16.27
CA CYS A 102 6.16 21.93 -15.19
C CYS A 102 7.42 21.37 -14.49
N ARG A 103 8.42 20.96 -15.28
CA ARG A 103 9.68 20.44 -14.74
C ARG A 103 10.45 21.51 -13.94
N GLU A 104 10.41 22.76 -14.38
CA GLU A 104 11.04 23.87 -13.67
C GLU A 104 10.38 24.10 -12.31
N LEU A 105 9.05 24.14 -12.25
CA LEU A 105 8.28 24.30 -11.00
C LEU A 105 8.57 23.16 -10.01
N LEU A 106 8.70 21.93 -10.52
CA LEU A 106 8.96 20.74 -9.72
C LEU A 106 10.37 20.68 -9.10
N LYS A 107 11.31 21.54 -9.49
CA LYS A 107 12.62 21.61 -8.82
C LYS A 107 12.53 21.95 -7.33
N THR A 108 11.42 22.55 -6.91
CA THR A 108 11.18 22.89 -5.49
C THR A 108 10.58 21.73 -4.70
N ALA A 109 10.05 20.70 -5.36
CA ALA A 109 9.46 19.54 -4.69
C ALA A 109 10.56 18.67 -4.03
N PRO A 110 10.34 18.19 -2.80
CA PRO A 110 11.33 17.36 -2.12
C PRO A 110 11.37 15.95 -2.72
N SER A 111 12.57 15.48 -3.05
CA SER A 111 12.81 14.11 -3.54
C SER A 111 12.71 13.05 -2.44
N GLU A 112 12.86 13.46 -1.17
CA GLU A 112 12.67 12.65 0.02
C GLU A 112 12.06 13.51 1.14
N PHE A 113 11.15 12.93 1.92
CA PHE A 113 10.59 13.58 3.11
C PHE A 113 10.14 12.54 4.13
N THR A 114 9.96 12.96 5.38
CA THR A 114 9.41 12.11 6.44
C THR A 114 7.91 12.28 6.52
N TRP A 115 7.20 11.15 6.52
CA TRP A 115 5.80 11.07 6.90
C TRP A 115 5.71 10.71 8.37
N HIS A 116 5.37 11.71 9.18
CA HIS A 116 5.38 11.61 10.61
C HIS A 116 4.15 10.87 11.14
N ALA A 117 4.40 9.99 12.10
CA ALA A 117 3.37 9.28 12.82
C ALA A 117 3.28 9.81 14.25
N ARG A 118 2.12 9.67 14.91
CA ARG A 118 1.95 10.16 16.29
C ARG A 118 2.87 9.45 17.28
N ASN A 119 3.24 8.21 16.99
CA ASN A 119 4.37 7.54 17.61
C ASN A 119 5.59 7.73 16.70
N PRO A 120 6.61 8.52 17.11
CA PRO A 120 7.76 8.82 16.25
C PRO A 120 8.49 7.59 15.71
N GLU A 121 8.52 6.47 16.45
CA GLU A 121 9.11 5.17 16.03
C GLU A 121 8.41 4.55 14.81
N ARG A 122 7.20 5.02 14.49
CA ARG A 122 6.41 4.59 13.33
C ARG A 122 6.54 5.55 12.14
N SER A 123 7.27 6.66 12.28
CA SER A 123 7.46 7.59 11.17
C SER A 123 8.22 6.91 10.03
N VAL A 124 7.86 7.24 8.80
CA VAL A 124 8.40 6.57 7.61
C VAL A 124 9.02 7.56 6.66
N GLN A 125 10.08 7.14 5.97
CA GLN A 125 10.61 7.91 4.86
C GLN A 125 9.81 7.64 3.59
N ILE A 126 9.50 8.70 2.85
CA ILE A 126 8.96 8.66 1.50
C ILE A 126 10.03 9.18 0.55
N GLY A 127 10.40 8.38 -0.46
CA GLY A 127 11.46 8.69 -1.43
C GLY A 127 12.71 7.83 -1.25
N GLY A 128 13.68 8.02 -2.16
CA GLY A 128 14.94 7.29 -2.15
C GLY A 128 14.76 5.77 -2.28
N ASN A 129 15.46 5.00 -1.43
CA ASN A 129 15.35 3.54 -1.37
C ASN A 129 14.27 3.04 -0.41
N ALA A 130 13.47 3.95 0.17
CA ALA A 130 12.38 3.57 1.06
C ALA A 130 11.23 2.91 0.28
N THR A 131 10.54 1.96 0.92
CA THR A 131 9.24 1.43 0.46
C THR A 131 8.30 1.33 1.66
N VAL A 132 7.13 1.95 1.54
CA VAL A 132 6.07 2.03 2.56
C VAL A 132 4.82 1.34 2.04
N PHE A 133 4.26 0.43 2.83
CA PHE A 133 3.05 -0.33 2.48
C PHE A 133 1.86 0.26 3.24
N ALA A 134 0.75 0.45 2.53
CA ALA A 134 -0.53 0.88 3.07
C ALA A 134 -1.67 -0.07 2.63
N PRO A 135 -2.75 -0.23 3.42
CA PRO A 135 -3.87 -1.08 3.06
C PRO A 135 -4.60 -0.66 1.77
N VAL A 136 -5.57 -1.49 1.39
CA VAL A 136 -6.63 -1.14 0.42
C VAL A 136 -7.25 0.22 0.72
N TYR A 137 -7.80 0.87 -0.32
CA TYR A 137 -8.38 2.20 -0.24
C TYR A 137 -9.57 2.29 -1.21
N GLY A 138 -10.71 2.77 -0.75
CA GLY A 138 -11.88 3.17 -1.56
C GLY A 138 -12.98 2.11 -1.71
N SER A 139 -12.83 0.90 -1.17
CA SER A 139 -13.80 -0.18 -1.40
C SER A 139 -15.12 0.04 -0.66
N PRO A 140 -16.27 0.13 -1.36
CA PRO A 140 -17.57 0.29 -0.70
C PRO A 140 -18.14 -1.01 -0.13
N PHE A 141 -17.65 -2.16 -0.60
CA PHE A 141 -18.04 -3.45 -0.07
C PHE A 141 -16.92 -4.04 0.79
N VAL A 142 -17.31 -4.89 1.73
CA VAL A 142 -16.42 -5.87 2.33
C VAL A 142 -16.81 -7.27 1.89
N ARG A 143 -15.83 -8.16 1.92
CA ARG A 143 -16.09 -9.59 2.08
C ARG A 143 -15.71 -9.98 3.49
N ASP A 144 -16.73 -10.15 4.34
CA ASP A 144 -16.57 -10.37 5.78
C ASP A 144 -16.01 -11.76 6.11
N LEU A 145 -15.80 -12.03 7.40
CA LEU A 145 -15.23 -13.28 7.90
C LEU A 145 -16.21 -14.46 7.84
N GLU A 146 -17.44 -14.22 7.39
CA GLU A 146 -18.44 -15.23 7.06
C GLU A 146 -18.48 -15.49 5.54
N GLY A 147 -17.63 -14.81 4.76
CA GLY A 147 -17.51 -14.93 3.31
C GLY A 147 -18.58 -14.17 2.53
N VAL A 148 -19.36 -13.32 3.21
CA VAL A 148 -20.48 -12.57 2.63
C VAL A 148 -19.99 -11.24 2.07
N ARG A 149 -20.41 -10.94 0.84
CA ARG A 149 -20.20 -9.62 0.22
C ARG A 149 -21.33 -8.69 0.65
N ARG A 150 -21.01 -7.63 1.40
CA ARG A 150 -21.97 -6.64 1.89
C ARG A 150 -21.34 -5.25 1.89
N TYR A 151 -22.15 -4.21 2.04
CA TYR A 151 -21.59 -2.88 2.23
C TYR A 151 -20.73 -2.83 3.50
N ALA A 152 -19.68 -2.03 3.42
CA ALA A 152 -18.77 -1.80 4.52
C ALA A 152 -19.38 -0.85 5.57
N THR A 153 -19.02 -1.05 6.82
CA THR A 153 -19.47 -0.25 7.97
C THR A 153 -18.29 0.45 8.64
N LEU A 154 -18.54 1.35 9.58
CA LEU A 154 -17.50 1.93 10.42
C LEU A 154 -16.81 0.88 11.29
N GLU A 155 -17.50 -0.20 11.67
CA GLU A 155 -16.86 -1.33 12.36
C GLU A 155 -15.84 -2.03 11.47
N ASP A 156 -16.18 -2.26 10.20
CA ASP A 156 -15.24 -2.85 9.25
C ASP A 156 -14.01 -1.96 9.06
N PHE A 157 -14.23 -0.65 8.94
CA PHE A 157 -13.16 0.34 8.85
C PHE A 157 -12.20 0.21 10.03
N ARG A 158 -12.74 0.21 11.25
CA ARG A 158 -11.95 0.04 12.48
C ARG A 158 -11.21 -1.28 12.50
N ASN A 159 -11.82 -2.38 12.06
CA ASN A 159 -11.16 -3.67 12.02
C ASN A 159 -9.99 -3.69 11.04
N PHE A 160 -10.11 -3.11 9.84
CA PHE A 160 -8.97 -2.98 8.93
C PHE A 160 -7.86 -2.08 9.49
N VAL A 161 -8.19 -1.00 10.22
CA VAL A 161 -7.20 -0.18 10.93
C VAL A 161 -6.45 -1.01 12.00
N LYS A 162 -7.17 -1.79 12.81
CA LYS A 162 -6.57 -2.69 13.81
C LYS A 162 -5.65 -3.72 13.16
N LEU A 163 -6.09 -4.34 12.06
CA LEU A 163 -5.29 -5.31 11.30
C LEU A 163 -4.05 -4.66 10.70
N ALA A 164 -4.16 -3.46 10.14
CA ALA A 164 -3.03 -2.70 9.63
C ALA A 164 -2.04 -2.31 10.74
N TYR A 165 -2.53 -1.97 11.93
CA TYR A 165 -1.69 -1.73 13.11
C TYR A 165 -0.91 -2.98 13.52
N MET A 166 -1.55 -4.15 13.56
CA MET A 166 -0.90 -5.41 13.95
C MET A 166 0.03 -5.97 12.88
N ALA A 167 -0.30 -5.82 11.59
CA ALA A 167 0.46 -6.39 10.47
C ALA A 167 1.92 -5.91 10.46
N PRO A 168 2.92 -6.81 10.59
CA PRO A 168 4.30 -6.40 10.84
C PRO A 168 4.93 -5.59 9.72
N SER A 169 4.61 -5.91 8.47
CA SER A 169 5.08 -5.23 7.27
C SER A 169 4.09 -4.21 6.72
N MET A 170 3.06 -3.85 7.48
CA MET A 170 2.18 -2.74 7.11
C MET A 170 2.73 -1.47 7.76
N HIS A 171 3.21 -0.52 6.97
CA HIS A 171 3.97 0.62 7.48
C HIS A 171 3.09 1.84 7.73
N SER A 172 1.94 1.93 7.06
CA SER A 172 0.93 2.98 7.23
C SER A 172 -0.40 2.38 7.65
N SER A 173 -1.21 3.15 8.39
CA SER A 173 -2.57 2.76 8.71
C SER A 173 -3.53 2.86 7.51
N GLY A 174 -3.16 3.57 6.45
CA GLY A 174 -4.00 3.81 5.26
C GLY A 174 -4.86 5.07 5.35
N GLY A 175 -5.92 5.08 4.55
CA GLY A 175 -6.94 6.14 4.49
C GLY A 175 -8.34 5.52 4.44
N THR A 176 -9.04 5.62 3.31
CA THR A 176 -10.36 4.99 3.12
C THR A 176 -10.28 3.46 3.03
N VAL A 177 -9.88 2.75 4.11
CA VAL A 177 -9.65 1.29 4.08
C VAL A 177 -10.90 0.48 3.68
N CYS A 178 -12.07 1.06 3.90
CA CYS A 178 -13.31 0.78 3.22
C CYS A 178 -14.23 2.01 3.35
N GLU A 179 -15.35 2.05 2.64
CA GLU A 179 -16.32 3.15 2.74
C GLU A 179 -17.40 2.84 3.79
N PRO A 180 -17.45 3.51 4.96
CA PRO A 180 -18.43 3.22 6.01
C PRO A 180 -19.81 3.78 5.63
N VAL A 181 -20.67 2.96 5.01
CA VAL A 181 -21.98 3.42 4.50
C VAL A 181 -23.02 3.65 5.60
N ASP A 182 -22.77 3.15 6.81
CA ASP A 182 -23.61 3.32 7.99
C ASP A 182 -23.47 4.71 8.64
N ILE A 183 -22.61 5.57 8.11
CA ILE A 183 -22.42 6.96 8.54
C ILE A 183 -22.77 7.91 7.38
N PRO A 184 -23.53 9.01 7.62
CA PRO A 184 -23.86 9.99 6.59
C PRO A 184 -22.63 10.48 5.79
N VAL A 185 -22.80 10.63 4.47
CA VAL A 185 -21.69 10.90 3.52
C VAL A 185 -20.89 12.15 3.90
N ASN A 186 -21.55 13.20 4.36
CA ASN A 186 -20.91 14.45 4.74
C ASN A 186 -20.22 14.42 6.11
N LYS A 187 -20.34 13.35 6.88
CA LYS A 187 -19.81 13.24 8.25
C LYS A 187 -18.76 12.15 8.43
N ARG A 188 -18.77 11.13 7.58
CA ARG A 188 -17.94 9.92 7.75
C ARG A 188 -16.43 10.16 7.76
N HIS A 189 -15.93 11.20 7.09
CA HIS A 189 -14.50 11.53 7.10
C HIS A 189 -13.97 11.79 8.52
N LEU A 190 -14.79 12.38 9.39
CA LEU A 190 -14.46 12.64 10.78
C LEU A 190 -14.21 11.34 11.55
N ASP A 191 -15.11 10.36 11.39
CA ASP A 191 -14.99 9.06 12.06
C ASP A 191 -13.85 8.21 11.49
N MET A 192 -13.58 8.33 10.19
CA MET A 192 -12.49 7.63 9.50
C MET A 192 -11.12 8.12 9.99
N VAL A 193 -10.88 9.44 9.98
CA VAL A 193 -9.62 10.03 10.48
C VAL A 193 -9.43 9.73 11.96
N TYR A 194 -10.48 9.88 12.77
CA TYR A 194 -10.43 9.52 14.19
C TYR A 194 -10.09 8.04 14.41
N SER A 195 -10.63 7.14 13.59
CA SER A 195 -10.35 5.71 13.72
C SER A 195 -8.87 5.39 13.46
N HIS A 196 -8.21 6.07 12.52
CA HIS A 196 -6.76 5.94 12.33
C HIS A 196 -5.96 6.39 13.55
N ILE A 197 -6.34 7.52 14.16
CA ILE A 197 -5.65 8.08 15.33
C ILE A 197 -5.86 7.18 16.57
N LYS A 198 -7.10 6.73 16.79
CA LYS A 198 -7.49 5.98 17.99
C LYS A 198 -7.01 4.54 17.96
N TYR A 199 -7.13 3.87 16.81
CA TYR A 199 -6.88 2.44 16.71
C TYR A 199 -5.51 2.08 16.13
N SER A 200 -4.70 3.08 15.76
CA SER A 200 -3.33 2.89 15.28
C SER A 200 -2.42 4.04 15.74
N ASP A 201 -1.12 3.79 15.75
CA ASP A 201 -0.08 4.80 15.95
C ASP A 201 0.83 4.95 14.72
N LYS A 202 0.50 4.25 13.63
CA LYS A 202 1.14 4.34 12.31
C LYS A 202 0.67 5.59 11.56
N PRO A 203 1.46 6.12 10.60
CA PRO A 203 1.07 7.29 9.83
C PRO A 203 -0.17 7.00 8.95
N PHE A 204 -1.03 7.99 8.76
CA PHE A 204 -2.36 7.85 8.14
C PHE A 204 -2.65 8.93 7.10
N MET A 205 -3.62 8.67 6.23
CA MET A 205 -4.02 9.55 5.11
C MET A 205 -5.21 10.44 5.48
N GLY A 206 -5.27 11.65 4.92
CA GLY A 206 -6.38 12.57 5.09
C GLY A 206 -7.54 12.34 4.11
N SER A 207 -8.66 13.02 4.35
CA SER A 207 -9.83 12.97 3.46
C SER A 207 -9.66 13.85 2.23
N VAL A 208 -10.10 13.38 1.07
CA VAL A 208 -9.99 14.12 -0.22
C VAL A 208 -11.34 14.32 -0.90
N THR A 209 -12.43 13.95 -0.24
CA THR A 209 -13.75 13.86 -0.89
C THR A 209 -14.52 15.19 -0.95
N ALA A 210 -14.00 16.24 -0.31
CA ALA A 210 -14.38 17.64 -0.47
C ALA A 210 -13.30 18.53 0.18
N PRO A 211 -13.12 19.80 -0.24
CA PRO A 211 -12.10 20.69 0.31
C PRO A 211 -12.23 20.90 1.82
N GLU A 212 -13.45 21.12 2.32
CA GLU A 212 -13.73 21.29 3.74
C GLU A 212 -13.44 20.03 4.58
N ARG A 213 -13.44 18.84 3.95
CA ARG A 213 -13.06 17.58 4.61
C ARG A 213 -11.54 17.44 4.71
N ALA A 214 -10.81 18.01 3.76
CA ALA A 214 -9.36 18.16 3.86
C ALA A 214 -8.99 19.15 4.98
N GLU A 215 -9.73 20.26 5.09
CA GLU A 215 -9.55 21.24 6.18
C GLU A 215 -9.84 20.59 7.55
N ASP A 216 -10.93 19.83 7.67
CA ASP A 216 -11.24 19.06 8.88
C ASP A 216 -10.13 18.05 9.21
N SER A 217 -9.54 17.40 8.21
CA SER A 217 -8.43 16.46 8.40
C SER A 217 -7.18 17.17 8.94
N VAL A 218 -6.86 18.36 8.41
CA VAL A 218 -5.76 19.20 8.91
C VAL A 218 -6.04 19.67 10.34
N ALA A 219 -7.25 20.12 10.64
CA ALA A 219 -7.64 20.55 11.99
C ALA A 219 -7.48 19.40 13.00
N MET A 220 -7.93 18.20 12.67
CA MET A 220 -7.75 17.01 13.51
C MET A 220 -6.27 16.65 13.67
N ALA A 221 -5.46 16.75 12.62
CA ALA A 221 -4.02 16.51 12.72
C ALA A 221 -3.35 17.54 13.65
N LYS A 222 -3.74 18.81 13.62
CA LYS A 222 -3.22 19.84 14.53
C LYS A 222 -3.56 19.57 16.00
N LEU A 223 -4.72 18.97 16.29
CA LEU A 223 -5.05 18.53 17.65
C LEU A 223 -4.14 17.40 18.15
N VAL A 224 -3.64 16.55 17.26
CA VAL A 224 -2.77 15.42 17.60
C VAL A 224 -1.30 15.83 17.71
N PHE A 225 -0.81 16.62 16.75
CA PHE A 225 0.61 16.91 16.59
C PHE A 225 1.02 18.31 17.06
N GLY A 226 0.05 19.21 17.26
CA GLY A 226 0.27 20.64 17.47
C GLY A 226 0.32 21.42 16.14
N ASP A 227 -0.19 22.66 16.18
CA ASP A 227 -0.35 23.51 14.99
C ASP A 227 0.97 23.74 14.23
N GLU A 228 1.98 24.26 14.94
CA GLU A 228 3.31 24.54 14.38
C GLU A 228 3.97 23.29 13.79
N PHE A 229 3.75 22.12 14.39
CA PHE A 229 4.33 20.88 13.89
C PHE A 229 3.73 20.51 12.54
N VAL A 230 2.40 20.58 12.38
CA VAL A 230 1.71 20.25 11.13
C VAL A 230 2.09 21.19 10.00
N GLU A 231 2.23 22.49 10.25
CA GLU A 231 2.62 23.45 9.20
C GLU A 231 4.04 23.23 8.66
N ASN A 232 4.91 22.60 9.46
CA ASN A 232 6.32 22.38 9.12
C ASN A 232 6.66 20.91 8.80
N ASN A 233 5.76 19.97 9.04
CA ASN A 233 6.00 18.54 8.86
C ASN A 233 4.82 17.85 8.18
N CYS A 234 5.14 16.89 7.30
CA CYS A 234 4.12 16.07 6.65
C CYS A 234 3.63 14.98 7.60
N VAL A 235 2.38 15.08 8.06
CA VAL A 235 1.72 14.06 8.90
C VAL A 235 0.65 13.28 8.12
N MET A 236 0.26 13.75 6.92
CA MET A 236 -0.71 13.08 6.06
C MET A 236 -0.24 12.98 4.61
N LEU A 237 -0.46 11.81 4.00
CA LEU A 237 -0.45 11.61 2.54
C LEU A 237 -1.89 11.59 2.02
N ASN A 238 -2.15 12.23 0.89
CA ASN A 238 -3.51 12.46 0.41
C ASN A 238 -3.62 12.10 -1.06
N LEU A 239 -4.56 11.23 -1.42
CA LEU A 239 -4.72 10.73 -2.78
C LEU A 239 -5.44 11.75 -3.65
N ILE A 240 -4.72 12.40 -4.57
CA ILE A 240 -5.30 13.39 -5.49
C ILE A 240 -5.33 12.77 -6.88
N ASN A 241 -6.49 12.34 -7.33
CA ASN A 241 -6.63 11.69 -8.62
C ASN A 241 -6.78 12.70 -9.76
N ALA A 242 -6.12 12.39 -10.87
CA ALA A 242 -6.57 12.93 -12.15
C ALA A 242 -7.78 12.11 -12.61
N ASN A 243 -8.80 12.78 -13.13
CA ASN A 243 -9.88 12.15 -13.87
C ASN A 243 -9.40 11.90 -15.30
N SER A 244 -8.59 10.86 -15.44
CA SER A 244 -7.95 10.53 -16.72
C SER A 244 -9.02 10.19 -17.78
N PRO A 245 -8.89 10.71 -19.02
CA PRO A 245 -7.72 11.40 -19.56
C PRO A 245 -7.70 12.92 -19.31
N MET A 246 -6.60 13.41 -18.74
CA MET A 246 -6.16 14.81 -18.79
C MET A 246 -7.11 15.85 -18.16
N VAL A 247 -7.79 15.48 -17.09
CA VAL A 247 -8.67 16.38 -16.31
C VAL A 247 -8.34 16.32 -14.82
N PHE A 248 -8.34 17.47 -14.15
CA PHE A 248 -8.46 17.58 -12.70
C PHE A 248 -9.75 18.32 -12.36
N ASP A 249 -10.62 17.66 -11.59
CA ASP A 249 -11.92 18.21 -11.18
C ASP A 249 -11.81 19.00 -9.86
N GLU A 250 -12.76 19.91 -9.63
CA GLU A 250 -12.82 20.85 -8.48
C GLU A 250 -12.54 20.17 -7.13
N THR A 251 -13.14 19.01 -6.87
CA THR A 251 -12.99 18.31 -5.59
C THR A 251 -11.53 17.93 -5.32
N MET A 252 -10.83 17.40 -6.33
CA MET A 252 -9.43 17.00 -6.20
C MET A 252 -8.51 18.22 -6.13
N LEU A 253 -8.79 19.26 -6.92
CA LEU A 253 -8.03 20.52 -6.90
C LEU A 253 -8.16 21.22 -5.55
N GLY A 254 -9.37 21.32 -5.00
CA GLY A 254 -9.61 21.95 -3.71
C GLY A 254 -8.94 21.21 -2.56
N ALA A 255 -8.99 19.87 -2.53
CA ALA A 255 -8.23 19.08 -1.55
C ALA A 255 -6.72 19.29 -1.70
N ALA A 256 -6.19 19.28 -2.94
CA ALA A 256 -4.77 19.53 -3.19
C ALA A 256 -4.32 20.92 -2.72
N LYS A 257 -5.14 21.96 -2.94
CA LYS A 257 -4.89 23.32 -2.42
C LYS A 257 -4.78 23.35 -0.91
N VAL A 258 -5.71 22.73 -0.20
CA VAL A 258 -5.69 22.68 1.27
C VAL A 258 -4.41 21.99 1.75
N TYR A 259 -4.12 20.80 1.25
CA TYR A 259 -2.95 20.04 1.72
C TYR A 259 -1.62 20.71 1.39
N ALA A 260 -1.47 21.25 0.17
CA ALA A 260 -0.26 21.96 -0.22
C ALA A 260 -0.02 23.21 0.66
N ARG A 261 -1.05 24.00 0.96
CA ARG A 261 -0.94 25.17 1.86
C ARG A 261 -0.40 24.80 3.24
N HIS A 262 -0.81 23.64 3.76
CA HIS A 262 -0.42 23.12 5.08
C HIS A 262 0.78 22.18 5.06
N GLY A 263 1.54 22.10 3.95
CA GLY A 263 2.74 21.26 3.86
C GLY A 263 2.49 19.74 3.92
N GLN A 264 1.26 19.30 3.65
CA GLN A 264 0.87 17.90 3.64
C GLN A 264 1.04 17.30 2.24
N ALA A 265 1.37 16.01 2.16
CA ALA A 265 1.76 15.40 0.90
C ALA A 265 0.58 15.09 -0.02
N SER A 266 0.72 15.41 -1.30
CA SER A 266 -0.23 15.03 -2.34
C SER A 266 0.31 13.88 -3.19
N VAL A 267 -0.45 12.80 -3.34
CA VAL A 267 -0.15 11.68 -4.24
C VAL A 267 -0.91 11.90 -5.55
N ILE A 268 -0.31 12.66 -6.47
CA ILE A 268 -0.92 12.98 -7.78
C ILE A 268 -0.99 11.71 -8.62
N SER A 269 -2.18 11.15 -8.78
CA SER A 269 -2.37 9.80 -9.33
C SER A 269 -3.35 9.79 -10.51
N PRO A 270 -2.86 9.74 -11.76
CA PRO A 270 -3.65 9.26 -12.89
C PRO A 270 -4.35 7.95 -12.56
N PHE A 271 -5.64 7.87 -12.88
CA PHE A 271 -6.46 6.67 -12.71
C PHE A 271 -6.79 6.09 -14.08
N ILE A 272 -5.97 5.14 -14.52
CA ILE A 272 -5.96 4.68 -15.90
C ILE A 272 -6.31 3.20 -16.01
N LEU A 273 -7.26 2.92 -16.89
CA LEU A 273 -7.43 1.63 -17.54
C LEU A 273 -7.00 1.78 -19.00
N SER A 274 -5.87 1.17 -19.38
CA SER A 274 -5.34 1.25 -20.74
C SER A 274 -6.35 0.72 -21.75
N GLY A 275 -6.64 1.52 -22.78
CA GLY A 275 -7.68 1.24 -23.77
C GLY A 275 -9.04 1.89 -23.46
N ALA A 276 -9.22 2.48 -22.28
CA ALA A 276 -10.42 3.25 -21.92
C ALA A 276 -10.08 4.70 -21.53
N MET A 277 -9.23 4.89 -20.50
CA MET A 277 -8.85 6.22 -19.99
C MET A 277 -7.46 6.67 -20.48
N SER A 278 -6.76 5.81 -21.23
CA SER A 278 -5.52 6.13 -21.93
C SER A 278 -5.42 5.27 -23.21
N PRO A 279 -4.45 5.54 -24.11
CA PRO A 279 -4.17 4.67 -25.23
C PRO A 279 -3.93 3.21 -24.80
N VAL A 280 -4.27 2.25 -25.67
CA VAL A 280 -4.08 0.81 -25.40
C VAL A 280 -2.60 0.41 -25.29
N THR A 281 -1.67 1.24 -25.76
CA THR A 281 -0.24 0.96 -25.78
C THR A 281 0.47 1.45 -24.52
N VAL A 282 1.51 0.74 -24.11
CA VAL A 282 2.35 1.08 -22.93
C VAL A 282 2.97 2.48 -23.08
N ALA A 283 3.58 2.78 -24.23
CA ALA A 283 4.24 4.07 -24.46
C ALA A 283 3.25 5.25 -24.47
N GLY A 284 2.07 5.08 -25.09
CA GLY A 284 1.02 6.10 -25.09
C GLY A 284 0.47 6.35 -23.69
N THR A 285 0.25 5.28 -22.92
CA THR A 285 -0.16 5.36 -21.51
C THR A 285 0.88 6.07 -20.66
N LEU A 286 2.17 5.72 -20.78
CA LEU A 286 3.27 6.37 -20.06
C LEU A 286 3.38 7.87 -20.38
N THR A 287 3.22 8.22 -21.65
CA THR A 287 3.24 9.62 -22.12
C THR A 287 2.13 10.43 -21.44
N GLN A 288 0.90 9.88 -21.42
CA GLN A 288 -0.25 10.54 -20.79
C GLN A 288 -0.09 10.62 -19.26
N ILE A 289 0.36 9.55 -18.61
CA ILE A 289 0.66 9.53 -17.17
C ILE A 289 1.63 10.66 -16.81
N LEU A 290 2.74 10.76 -17.55
CA LEU A 290 3.75 11.77 -17.27
C LEU A 290 3.19 13.18 -17.45
N ALA A 291 2.38 13.44 -18.49
CA ALA A 291 1.73 14.73 -18.68
C ALA A 291 0.78 15.07 -17.51
N GLU A 292 -0.11 14.16 -17.13
CA GLU A 292 -1.06 14.37 -16.02
C GLU A 292 -0.35 14.60 -14.68
N VAL A 293 0.68 13.81 -14.38
CA VAL A 293 1.48 13.97 -13.15
C VAL A 293 2.25 15.28 -13.16
N LEU A 294 2.92 15.63 -14.27
CA LEU A 294 3.67 16.88 -14.36
C LEU A 294 2.76 18.08 -14.11
N ALA A 295 1.56 18.12 -14.69
CA ALA A 295 0.61 19.19 -14.47
C ALA A 295 0.11 19.22 -13.02
N GLY A 296 -0.42 18.11 -12.50
CA GLY A 296 -0.99 18.06 -11.14
C GLY A 296 0.06 18.28 -10.04
N ALA A 297 1.27 17.75 -10.21
CA ALA A 297 2.34 17.91 -9.22
C ALA A 297 2.90 19.33 -9.23
N SER A 298 3.10 19.93 -10.40
CA SER A 298 3.54 21.33 -10.51
C SER A 298 2.52 22.30 -9.92
N PHE A 299 1.23 22.00 -10.05
CA PHE A 299 0.17 22.77 -9.42
C PHE A 299 0.36 22.90 -7.90
N THR A 300 0.77 21.83 -7.21
CA THR A 300 1.07 21.87 -5.77
C THR A 300 2.19 22.86 -5.43
N GLN A 301 3.18 23.01 -6.33
CA GLN A 301 4.31 23.92 -6.13
C GLN A 301 3.95 25.38 -6.42
N LEU A 302 2.92 25.63 -7.25
CA LEU A 302 2.34 26.97 -7.41
C LEU A 302 1.63 27.45 -6.14
N ILE A 303 1.04 26.52 -5.38
CA ILE A 303 0.38 26.82 -4.11
C ILE A 303 1.41 27.06 -3.00
N ARG A 304 2.38 26.16 -2.86
CA ARG A 304 3.46 26.27 -1.88
C ARG A 304 4.71 25.57 -2.41
N PRO A 305 5.76 26.31 -2.82
CA PRO A 305 7.03 25.73 -3.19
C PRO A 305 7.59 24.88 -2.03
N GLY A 306 8.01 23.65 -2.32
CA GLY A 306 8.44 22.69 -1.31
C GLY A 306 7.33 21.87 -0.68
N ALA A 307 6.06 22.03 -1.10
CA ALA A 307 4.99 21.12 -0.71
C ALA A 307 5.36 19.68 -1.12
N PRO A 308 5.32 18.69 -0.22
CA PRO A 308 5.63 17.31 -0.56
C PRO A 308 4.64 16.77 -1.59
N VAL A 309 5.15 16.12 -2.63
CA VAL A 309 4.31 15.58 -3.71
C VAL A 309 4.92 14.30 -4.27
N LEU A 310 4.06 13.33 -4.58
CA LEU A 310 4.47 12.06 -5.15
C LEU A 310 3.98 11.94 -6.59
N PHE A 311 4.80 11.32 -7.43
CA PHE A 311 4.40 10.77 -8.71
C PHE A 311 3.57 9.51 -8.43
N GLY A 312 2.26 9.56 -8.60
CA GLY A 312 1.38 8.41 -8.50
C GLY A 312 1.05 7.81 -9.87
N THR A 313 0.79 6.50 -9.89
CA THR A 313 0.20 5.79 -11.03
C THR A 313 -0.76 4.74 -10.49
N PHE A 314 -2.04 4.82 -10.87
CA PHE A 314 -2.89 3.63 -10.92
C PHE A 314 -3.09 3.28 -12.40
N ALA A 315 -2.49 2.16 -12.82
CA ALA A 315 -2.60 1.66 -14.18
C ALA A 315 -3.03 0.19 -14.14
N ALA A 316 -4.10 -0.12 -14.85
CA ALA A 316 -4.55 -1.48 -15.14
C ALA A 316 -4.95 -1.59 -16.62
N SER A 317 -5.26 -2.79 -17.08
CA SER A 317 -5.76 -3.03 -18.43
C SER A 317 -7.27 -3.27 -18.42
N ILE A 318 -7.88 -3.39 -19.59
CA ILE A 318 -9.26 -3.85 -19.76
C ILE A 318 -9.30 -5.18 -20.51
N SER A 319 -10.32 -5.99 -20.23
CA SER A 319 -10.67 -7.13 -21.08
C SER A 319 -11.35 -6.61 -22.35
N MET A 320 -10.75 -6.79 -23.53
CA MET A 320 -11.35 -6.39 -24.80
C MET A 320 -12.66 -7.14 -25.13
N GLN A 321 -12.95 -8.24 -24.44
CA GLN A 321 -14.18 -9.01 -24.61
C GLN A 321 -15.34 -8.46 -23.75
N SER A 322 -15.04 -7.99 -22.54
CA SER A 322 -16.06 -7.63 -21.54
C SER A 322 -16.06 -6.15 -21.13
N GLY A 323 -15.02 -5.40 -21.48
CA GLY A 323 -14.77 -4.05 -20.98
C GLY A 323 -14.36 -3.97 -19.51
N ALA A 324 -14.31 -5.09 -18.79
CA ALA A 324 -14.02 -5.10 -17.36
C ALA A 324 -12.53 -4.82 -17.07
N PRO A 325 -12.21 -4.17 -15.94
CA PRO A 325 -10.82 -4.00 -15.48
C PRO A 325 -10.12 -5.36 -15.29
N THR A 326 -8.87 -5.46 -15.73
CA THR A 326 -8.01 -6.63 -15.57
C THR A 326 -6.70 -6.26 -14.90
N PHE A 327 -6.20 -7.15 -14.06
CA PHE A 327 -5.01 -6.95 -13.23
C PHE A 327 -4.02 -8.11 -13.41
N GLY A 328 -2.79 -7.92 -12.94
CA GLY A 328 -1.76 -8.97 -13.00
C GLY A 328 -1.25 -9.31 -14.41
N THR A 329 -1.68 -8.56 -15.42
CA THR A 329 -1.25 -8.68 -16.81
C THR A 329 0.10 -8.00 -17.06
N PRO A 330 0.81 -8.34 -18.15
CA PRO A 330 2.13 -7.76 -18.43
C PRO A 330 2.13 -6.25 -18.70
N GLU A 331 1.10 -5.73 -19.37
CA GLU A 331 1.09 -4.33 -19.84
C GLU A 331 1.08 -3.32 -18.68
N PRO A 332 0.23 -3.46 -17.64
CA PRO A 332 0.30 -2.60 -16.45
C PRO A 332 1.63 -2.69 -15.69
N ALA A 333 2.27 -3.86 -15.71
CA ALA A 333 3.59 -4.04 -15.11
C ALA A 333 4.66 -3.25 -15.88
N LEU A 334 4.66 -3.32 -17.21
CA LEU A 334 5.57 -2.53 -18.06
C LEU A 334 5.34 -1.02 -17.90
N VAL A 335 4.08 -0.58 -17.85
CA VAL A 335 3.73 0.83 -17.54
C VAL A 335 4.29 1.22 -16.19
N SER A 336 4.13 0.40 -15.16
CA SER A 336 4.57 0.75 -13.81
C SER A 336 6.10 0.77 -13.67
N TYR A 337 6.83 -0.15 -14.31
CA TYR A 337 8.30 -0.11 -14.37
C TYR A 337 8.81 1.15 -15.08
N GLY A 338 8.23 1.49 -16.25
CA GLY A 338 8.60 2.70 -16.98
C GLY A 338 8.28 3.98 -16.21
N ALA A 339 7.10 4.05 -15.57
CA ALA A 339 6.71 5.18 -14.74
C ALA A 339 7.64 5.36 -13.53
N ALA A 340 8.14 4.26 -12.94
CA ALA A 340 9.12 4.33 -11.86
C ALA A 340 10.45 4.95 -12.32
N GLN A 341 10.92 4.62 -13.52
CA GLN A 341 12.12 5.24 -14.11
C GLN A 341 11.89 6.75 -14.33
N LEU A 342 10.73 7.13 -14.88
CA LEU A 342 10.37 8.54 -15.09
C LEU A 342 10.26 9.32 -13.78
N ALA A 343 9.63 8.75 -12.75
CA ALA A 343 9.51 9.38 -11.43
C ALA A 343 10.88 9.68 -10.81
N ARG A 344 11.84 8.74 -10.92
CA ARG A 344 13.23 8.96 -10.48
C ARG A 344 13.90 10.10 -11.23
N ARG A 345 13.69 10.20 -12.56
CA ARG A 345 14.21 11.31 -13.37
C ARG A 345 13.58 12.66 -13.03
N MET A 346 12.32 12.65 -12.59
CA MET A 346 11.62 13.86 -12.13
C MET A 346 12.02 14.26 -10.71
N GLY A 347 12.80 13.43 -10.00
CA GLY A 347 13.18 13.67 -8.62
C GLY A 347 12.01 13.59 -7.65
N LEU A 348 10.96 12.83 -7.96
CA LEU A 348 9.77 12.69 -7.11
C LEU A 348 9.68 11.27 -6.53
N PRO A 349 9.24 11.12 -5.27
CA PRO A 349 8.87 9.81 -4.74
C PRO A 349 7.74 9.18 -5.56
N PHE A 350 7.78 7.87 -5.72
CA PHE A 350 6.88 7.15 -6.63
C PHE A 350 5.84 6.29 -5.90
N ARG A 351 4.59 6.34 -6.34
CA ARG A 351 3.51 5.45 -5.93
C ARG A 351 2.97 4.65 -7.11
N THR A 352 2.90 3.33 -6.97
CA THR A 352 2.18 2.43 -7.89
C THR A 352 1.87 1.10 -7.21
N GLY A 353 1.13 0.24 -7.92
CA GLY A 353 1.07 -1.19 -7.65
C GLY A 353 0.25 -1.57 -6.42
N GLY A 354 0.76 -2.52 -5.65
CA GLY A 354 0.05 -3.18 -4.55
C GLY A 354 -0.33 -4.62 -4.87
N SER A 355 -1.24 -5.19 -4.09
CA SER A 355 -1.74 -6.57 -4.23
C SER A 355 -3.06 -6.58 -5.01
N LEU A 356 -2.99 -6.12 -6.27
CA LEU A 356 -4.16 -5.85 -7.10
C LEU A 356 -4.68 -7.09 -7.84
N CYS A 357 -5.99 -7.27 -7.88
CA CYS A 357 -6.65 -8.36 -8.59
C CYS A 357 -8.11 -8.06 -8.96
N ALA A 358 -8.63 -8.76 -9.97
CA ALA A 358 -10.02 -8.74 -10.43
C ALA A 358 -10.86 -9.90 -9.86
N SER A 359 -10.23 -10.90 -9.23
CA SER A 359 -10.96 -12.06 -8.69
C SER A 359 -12.00 -11.64 -7.64
N LYS A 360 -13.09 -12.40 -7.55
CA LYS A 360 -14.21 -12.16 -6.61
C LYS A 360 -14.01 -12.87 -5.27
N VAL A 361 -13.02 -13.76 -5.20
CA VAL A 361 -12.70 -14.59 -4.05
C VAL A 361 -11.18 -14.64 -3.90
N PRO A 362 -10.63 -14.89 -2.69
CA PRO A 362 -9.17 -14.98 -2.47
C PRO A 362 -8.62 -16.33 -2.95
N ASP A 363 -8.79 -16.64 -4.24
CA ASP A 363 -8.37 -17.87 -4.89
C ASP A 363 -7.02 -17.73 -5.62
N ALA A 364 -6.68 -18.72 -6.46
CA ALA A 364 -5.46 -18.71 -7.24
C ALA A 364 -5.42 -17.53 -8.25
N GLN A 365 -6.56 -17.11 -8.82
CA GLN A 365 -6.59 -15.91 -9.66
C GLN A 365 -6.19 -14.68 -8.85
N ALA A 366 -6.80 -14.47 -7.68
CA ALA A 366 -6.44 -13.36 -6.79
C ALA A 366 -4.96 -13.37 -6.44
N ALA A 367 -4.42 -14.54 -6.11
CA ALA A 367 -3.03 -14.72 -5.74
C ALA A 367 -2.06 -14.42 -6.90
N HIS A 368 -2.31 -14.95 -8.10
CA HIS A 368 -1.44 -14.71 -9.26
C HIS A 368 -1.42 -13.24 -9.67
N GLU A 369 -2.59 -12.61 -9.74
CA GLU A 369 -2.68 -11.21 -10.15
C GLU A 369 -2.02 -10.28 -9.11
N SER A 370 -2.27 -10.55 -7.82
CA SER A 370 -1.65 -9.80 -6.72
C SER A 370 -0.15 -10.00 -6.68
N ALA A 371 0.33 -11.25 -6.83
CA ALA A 371 1.77 -11.55 -6.81
C ALA A 371 2.51 -10.91 -7.98
N ASN A 372 1.95 -10.95 -9.19
CA ASN A 372 2.54 -10.29 -10.36
C ASN A 372 2.70 -8.79 -10.12
N THR A 373 1.65 -8.16 -9.57
CA THR A 373 1.64 -6.72 -9.30
C THR A 373 2.57 -6.35 -8.15
N LEU A 374 2.58 -7.11 -7.05
CA LEU A 374 3.36 -6.83 -5.85
C LEU A 374 4.87 -7.05 -6.08
N ASN A 375 5.26 -8.12 -6.80
CA ASN A 375 6.67 -8.32 -7.15
C ASN A 375 7.18 -7.18 -8.05
N MET A 376 6.39 -6.79 -9.06
CA MET A 376 6.70 -5.61 -9.87
C MET A 376 6.86 -4.37 -9.00
N THR A 377 5.96 -4.16 -8.03
CA THR A 377 5.97 -2.99 -7.15
C THR A 377 7.30 -2.86 -6.39
N LEU A 378 7.78 -3.95 -5.79
CA LEU A 378 9.05 -3.97 -5.06
C LEU A 378 10.24 -3.73 -6.01
N LEU A 379 10.28 -4.46 -7.14
CA LEU A 379 11.40 -4.42 -8.08
C LEU A 379 11.46 -3.10 -8.85
N ALA A 380 10.34 -2.43 -9.09
CA ALA A 380 10.29 -1.09 -9.68
C ALA A 380 10.85 -0.02 -8.72
N GLY A 381 10.89 -0.33 -7.42
CA GLY A 381 11.33 0.57 -6.37
C GLY A 381 10.27 1.58 -5.94
N ALA A 382 9.00 1.20 -5.91
CA ALA A 382 7.93 2.07 -5.43
C ALA A 382 8.18 2.54 -3.99
N ASN A 383 8.01 3.83 -3.74
CA ASN A 383 8.24 4.43 -2.43
C ASN A 383 7.00 4.35 -1.54
N PHE A 384 5.82 4.52 -2.12
CA PHE A 384 4.55 4.37 -1.43
C PHE A 384 3.65 3.39 -2.18
N VAL A 385 3.15 2.38 -1.49
CA VAL A 385 2.37 1.30 -2.07
C VAL A 385 1.00 1.29 -1.40
N LEU A 386 0.07 2.02 -2.00
CA LEU A 386 -1.34 1.94 -1.64
C LEU A 386 -1.91 0.60 -2.13
N HIS A 387 -2.92 0.07 -1.45
CA HIS A 387 -3.53 -1.23 -1.78
C HIS A 387 -2.55 -2.42 -1.63
N ALA A 388 -1.59 -2.32 -0.72
CA ALA A 388 -0.64 -3.39 -0.44
C ALA A 388 -1.33 -4.64 0.13
N ALA A 389 -2.47 -4.50 0.81
CA ALA A 389 -3.24 -5.63 1.33
C ALA A 389 -4.75 -5.37 1.38
N GLY A 390 -5.53 -6.40 1.03
CA GLY A 390 -6.99 -6.45 1.24
C GLY A 390 -7.84 -6.16 0.00
N TRP A 391 -7.23 -5.74 -1.10
CA TRP A 391 -7.93 -5.46 -2.36
C TRP A 391 -8.50 -6.73 -2.99
N LEU A 392 -9.77 -6.68 -3.40
CA LEU A 392 -10.46 -7.74 -4.14
C LEU A 392 -11.49 -7.14 -5.11
N GLU A 393 -11.95 -7.92 -6.08
CA GLU A 393 -13.03 -7.56 -7.01
C GLU A 393 -12.77 -6.25 -7.76
N GLY A 394 -11.53 -6.05 -8.24
CA GLY A 394 -11.16 -4.85 -8.98
C GLY A 394 -11.32 -3.55 -8.19
N GLY A 395 -11.26 -3.64 -6.85
CA GLY A 395 -11.31 -2.49 -5.94
C GLY A 395 -12.65 -2.28 -5.28
N LEU A 396 -13.67 -3.04 -5.70
CA LEU A 396 -15.01 -2.93 -5.11
C LEU A 396 -15.10 -3.52 -3.70
N ALA A 397 -14.24 -4.48 -3.36
CA ALA A 397 -14.30 -5.17 -2.08
C ALA A 397 -12.98 -5.11 -1.29
N ALA A 398 -13.07 -4.73 -0.02
CA ALA A 398 -12.02 -4.98 0.98
C ALA A 398 -12.30 -6.33 1.65
N CYS A 399 -11.39 -7.30 1.53
CA CYS A 399 -11.60 -8.66 2.04
C CYS A 399 -10.63 -8.97 3.18
N TYR A 400 -11.18 -9.44 4.30
CA TYR A 400 -10.39 -9.76 5.51
C TYR A 400 -9.40 -10.89 5.27
N GLU A 401 -9.85 -12.00 4.67
CA GLU A 401 -8.98 -13.15 4.34
C GLU A 401 -7.87 -12.73 3.36
N LYS A 402 -8.24 -11.94 2.33
CA LYS A 402 -7.28 -11.41 1.35
C LYS A 402 -6.26 -10.48 2.01
N PHE A 403 -6.68 -9.64 2.96
CA PHE A 403 -5.77 -8.79 3.72
C PHE A 403 -4.71 -9.60 4.45
N MET A 404 -5.12 -10.69 5.13
CA MET A 404 -4.18 -11.55 5.86
C MET A 404 -3.21 -12.28 4.92
N ILE A 405 -3.69 -12.75 3.77
CA ILE A 405 -2.84 -13.37 2.74
C ILE A 405 -1.83 -12.37 2.19
N ASP A 406 -2.30 -11.18 1.83
CA ASP A 406 -1.45 -10.14 1.25
C ASP A 406 -0.39 -9.65 2.24
N GLN A 407 -0.75 -9.38 3.51
CA GLN A 407 0.22 -8.90 4.49
C GLN A 407 1.35 -9.91 4.76
N ASP A 408 1.06 -11.21 4.61
CA ASP A 408 2.09 -12.24 4.70
C ASP A 408 3.07 -12.17 3.51
N GLN A 409 2.57 -11.87 2.31
CA GLN A 409 3.42 -11.57 1.15
C GLN A 409 4.22 -10.29 1.34
N LEU A 410 3.69 -9.26 2.01
CA LEU A 410 4.46 -8.05 2.35
C LEU A 410 5.66 -8.36 3.25
N GLY A 411 5.52 -9.32 4.18
CA GLY A 411 6.63 -9.85 4.97
C GLY A 411 7.72 -10.50 4.11
N MET A 412 7.33 -11.26 3.09
CA MET A 412 8.26 -11.81 2.11
C MET A 412 8.97 -10.71 1.31
N MET A 413 8.24 -9.68 0.86
CA MET A 413 8.83 -8.53 0.15
C MET A 413 9.81 -7.75 1.02
N GLN A 414 9.48 -7.56 2.31
CA GLN A 414 10.37 -6.91 3.28
C GLN A 414 11.66 -7.71 3.48
N LYS A 415 11.59 -9.04 3.53
CA LYS A 415 12.79 -9.88 3.60
C LYS A 415 13.58 -9.84 2.29
N MET A 416 12.91 -9.95 1.14
CA MET A 416 13.53 -9.91 -0.19
C MET A 416 14.32 -8.61 -0.42
N ALA A 417 13.79 -7.48 0.05
CA ALA A 417 14.42 -6.18 -0.07
C ALA A 417 15.80 -6.08 0.61
N GLN A 418 16.12 -6.98 1.55
CA GLN A 418 17.41 -7.04 2.23
C GLN A 418 18.53 -7.59 1.34
N GLY A 419 18.21 -8.24 0.21
CA GLY A 419 19.20 -8.85 -0.68
C GLY A 419 19.92 -10.05 -0.06
N VAL A 420 21.13 -10.32 -0.55
CA VAL A 420 21.96 -11.45 -0.12
C VAL A 420 22.91 -11.02 0.99
N ASP A 421 22.95 -11.76 2.09
CA ASP A 421 23.94 -11.58 3.14
C ASP A 421 25.28 -12.20 2.71
N LEU A 422 26.31 -11.37 2.64
CA LEU A 422 27.68 -11.75 2.26
C LEU A 422 28.68 -11.66 3.42
N THR A 423 28.19 -11.51 4.65
CA THR A 423 29.02 -11.62 5.86
C THR A 423 29.68 -13.00 5.95
N GLU A 424 30.69 -13.14 6.81
CA GLU A 424 31.37 -14.43 7.02
C GLU A 424 30.38 -15.54 7.43
N ASP A 425 29.41 -15.22 8.30
CA ASP A 425 28.36 -16.16 8.69
C ASP A 425 27.43 -16.48 7.51
N GLY A 426 27.06 -15.48 6.70
CA GLY A 426 26.25 -15.66 5.49
C GLY A 426 26.93 -16.55 4.44
N GLN A 427 28.27 -16.50 4.34
CA GLN A 427 29.05 -17.38 3.46
C GLN A 427 29.06 -18.83 3.94
N ALA A 428 28.89 -19.06 5.25
CA ALA A 428 28.77 -20.38 5.87
C ALA A 428 29.92 -21.37 5.55
N MET A 429 31.12 -20.88 5.26
CA MET A 429 32.25 -21.71 4.81
C MET A 429 32.66 -22.76 5.82
N ASP A 430 32.57 -22.46 7.12
CA ASP A 430 32.88 -23.43 8.18
C ASP A 430 31.81 -24.52 8.30
N ALA A 431 30.53 -24.18 8.10
CA ALA A 431 29.46 -25.17 8.04
C ALA A 431 29.64 -26.14 6.87
N ILE A 432 30.05 -25.63 5.70
CA ILE A 432 30.31 -26.46 4.51
C ILE A 432 31.45 -27.44 4.78
N ARG A 433 32.51 -27.00 5.46
CA ARG A 433 33.63 -27.86 5.88
C ARG A 433 33.23 -28.87 6.96
N GLU A 434 32.44 -28.45 7.94
CA GLU A 434 31.94 -29.31 9.04
C GLU A 434 31.10 -30.47 8.49
N VAL A 435 30.20 -30.19 7.56
CA VAL A 435 29.24 -31.17 7.04
C VAL A 435 29.86 -32.06 5.97
N GLY A 436 30.57 -31.47 5.00
CA GLY A 436 31.22 -32.22 3.91
C GLY A 436 30.27 -32.93 2.93
N PRO A 437 30.82 -33.63 1.92
CA PRO A 437 30.03 -34.26 0.86
C PRO A 437 29.14 -35.41 1.38
N GLY A 438 27.89 -35.45 0.92
CA GLY A 438 26.96 -36.55 1.15
C GLY A 438 26.22 -36.54 2.51
N ALA A 439 26.50 -35.57 3.38
CA ALA A 439 25.82 -35.38 4.66
C ALA A 439 24.71 -34.30 4.58
N HIS A 440 24.22 -33.81 5.73
CA HIS A 440 23.17 -32.78 5.80
C HIS A 440 23.43 -31.74 6.90
N TYR A 441 22.84 -30.54 6.75
CA TYR A 441 23.12 -29.38 7.63
C TYR A 441 22.22 -29.27 8.87
N LEU A 442 21.16 -30.10 9.01
CA LEU A 442 20.14 -29.93 10.05
C LEU A 442 20.68 -29.88 11.49
N GLY A 443 21.80 -30.55 11.76
CA GLY A 443 22.41 -30.64 13.09
C GLY A 443 23.65 -29.77 13.30
N CYS A 444 24.18 -29.11 12.28
CA CYS A 444 25.45 -28.38 12.40
C CYS A 444 25.30 -27.09 13.21
N ALA A 445 26.42 -26.59 13.74
CA ALA A 445 26.43 -25.41 14.61
C ALA A 445 25.80 -24.17 13.94
N HIS A 446 26.13 -23.94 12.66
CA HIS A 446 25.62 -22.81 11.88
C HIS A 446 24.08 -22.85 11.75
N THR A 447 23.49 -24.00 11.43
CA THR A 447 22.03 -24.13 11.34
C THR A 447 21.37 -23.89 12.69
N GLN A 448 21.95 -24.41 13.78
CA GLN A 448 21.39 -24.19 15.12
C GLN A 448 21.43 -22.72 15.55
N ALA A 449 22.54 -22.03 15.25
CA ALA A 449 22.70 -20.60 15.53
C ALA A 449 21.72 -19.73 14.74
N ASN A 450 21.46 -20.09 13.47
CA ASN A 450 20.66 -19.29 12.55
C ASN A 450 19.19 -19.74 12.41
N PHE A 451 18.79 -20.88 12.98
CA PHE A 451 17.49 -21.52 12.71
C PHE A 451 16.29 -20.57 12.84
N GLN A 452 16.30 -19.67 13.83
CA GLN A 452 15.18 -18.77 14.11
C GLN A 452 15.08 -17.59 13.12
N THR A 453 16.18 -17.18 12.51
CA THR A 453 16.29 -15.94 11.72
C THR A 453 16.67 -16.18 10.25
N ALA A 454 17.12 -17.37 9.90
CA ALA A 454 17.62 -17.71 8.56
C ALA A 454 16.58 -17.51 7.46
N PHE A 455 15.32 -17.88 7.72
CA PHE A 455 14.26 -17.87 6.71
C PHE A 455 13.04 -17.11 7.20
N TYR A 456 12.40 -16.38 6.27
CA TYR A 456 11.06 -15.85 6.51
C TYR A 456 10.10 -17.00 6.81
N ARG A 457 9.22 -16.82 7.80
CA ARG A 457 8.25 -17.83 8.22
C ARG A 457 6.85 -17.26 8.05
N SER A 458 6.17 -17.74 7.01
CA SER A 458 4.77 -17.41 6.80
C SER A 458 3.90 -17.97 7.92
N ALA A 459 2.96 -17.16 8.40
CA ALA A 459 1.93 -17.58 9.35
C ALA A 459 0.77 -18.34 8.68
N LEU A 460 0.71 -18.36 7.34
CA LEU A 460 -0.42 -18.86 6.55
C LEU A 460 -0.08 -20.02 5.61
N ALA A 461 1.17 -20.17 5.19
CA ALA A 461 1.59 -21.26 4.32
C ALA A 461 1.53 -22.61 5.07
N ASP A 462 0.87 -23.60 4.48
CA ASP A 462 0.94 -24.98 4.96
C ASP A 462 2.05 -25.71 4.20
N ASN A 463 3.11 -26.06 4.93
CA ASN A 463 4.27 -26.77 4.40
C ASN A 463 4.38 -28.19 4.99
N ASN A 464 3.29 -28.71 5.56
CA ASN A 464 3.25 -30.07 6.08
C ASN A 464 3.07 -31.10 4.95
N SER A 465 3.17 -32.39 5.29
CA SER A 465 2.86 -33.45 4.33
C SER A 465 1.37 -33.46 3.97
N PHE A 466 1.03 -34.08 2.84
CA PHE A 466 -0.35 -34.25 2.39
C PHE A 466 -1.21 -34.91 3.48
N GLU A 467 -0.71 -35.94 4.13
CA GLU A 467 -1.44 -36.69 5.16
C GLU A 467 -1.78 -35.78 6.35
N GLN A 468 -0.84 -34.93 6.77
CA GLN A 468 -1.09 -33.98 7.86
C GLN A 468 -2.12 -32.93 7.45
N TRP A 469 -1.99 -32.35 6.25
CA TRP A 469 -2.96 -31.37 5.72
C TRP A 469 -4.36 -31.97 5.58
N GLU A 470 -4.46 -33.23 5.17
CA GLU A 470 -5.73 -33.96 5.08
C GLU A 470 -6.34 -34.18 6.47
N ILE A 471 -5.56 -34.64 7.45
CA ILE A 471 -6.00 -34.83 8.85
C ILE A 471 -6.48 -33.51 9.46
N GLU A 472 -5.84 -32.40 9.12
CA GLU A 472 -6.20 -31.05 9.60
C GLU A 472 -7.37 -30.41 8.84
N GLY A 473 -8.03 -31.17 7.96
CA GLY A 473 -9.30 -30.80 7.33
C GLY A 473 -9.18 -30.21 5.93
N ARG A 474 -8.07 -30.44 5.22
CA ARG A 474 -7.86 -30.00 3.83
C ARG A 474 -8.02 -28.48 3.63
N LYS A 475 -7.63 -27.70 4.65
CA LYS A 475 -7.84 -26.26 4.70
C LYS A 475 -7.08 -25.56 3.58
N ARG A 476 -7.75 -24.64 2.90
CA ARG A 476 -7.13 -23.72 1.95
C ARG A 476 -6.53 -22.53 2.72
N ILE A 477 -5.79 -21.67 2.02
CA ILE A 477 -5.07 -20.57 2.69
C ILE A 477 -6.03 -19.52 3.26
N GLU A 478 -7.14 -19.27 2.58
CA GLU A 478 -8.21 -18.37 3.00
C GLU A 478 -8.90 -18.86 4.28
N ASP A 479 -9.07 -20.17 4.48
CA ASP A 479 -9.62 -20.72 5.73
C ASP A 479 -8.70 -20.45 6.91
N ARG A 480 -7.37 -20.59 6.71
CA ARG A 480 -6.37 -20.29 7.75
C ARG A 480 -6.25 -18.78 7.99
N ALA A 481 -6.38 -17.99 6.93
CA ALA A 481 -6.41 -16.53 7.00
C ALA A 481 -7.60 -16.02 7.81
N ASN A 482 -8.78 -16.63 7.65
CA ASN A 482 -9.97 -16.32 8.42
C ASN A 482 -9.73 -16.51 9.93
N VAL A 483 -9.20 -17.68 10.31
CA VAL A 483 -8.89 -18.00 11.72
C VAL A 483 -7.85 -17.04 12.29
N LEU A 484 -6.79 -16.73 11.53
CA LEU A 484 -5.76 -15.80 11.98
C LEU A 484 -6.30 -14.38 12.15
N CYS A 485 -7.15 -13.92 11.21
CA CYS A 485 -7.79 -12.61 11.30
C CYS A 485 -8.62 -12.46 12.58
N ARG A 486 -9.45 -13.47 12.91
CA ARG A 486 -10.23 -13.50 14.15
C ARG A 486 -9.32 -13.45 15.37
N SER A 487 -8.29 -14.30 15.40
CA SER A 487 -7.31 -14.34 16.49
C SER A 487 -6.60 -13.00 16.68
N TRP A 488 -6.28 -12.27 15.62
CA TRP A 488 -5.66 -10.95 15.72
C TRP A 488 -6.63 -9.91 16.26
N LEU A 489 -7.86 -9.87 15.75
CA LEU A 489 -8.88 -8.93 16.24
C LEU A 489 -9.23 -9.18 17.71
N ASP A 490 -9.28 -10.44 18.15
CA ASP A 490 -9.54 -10.82 19.54
C ASP A 490 -8.39 -10.43 20.48
N ALA A 491 -7.14 -10.50 20.00
CA ALA A 491 -5.95 -10.18 20.77
C ALA A 491 -5.50 -8.71 20.66
N TYR A 492 -6.21 -7.89 19.88
CA TYR A 492 -5.84 -6.50 19.62
C TYR A 492 -5.94 -5.65 20.89
N GLU A 493 -4.88 -4.90 21.16
CA GLU A 493 -4.86 -3.82 22.15
C GLU A 493 -4.58 -2.49 21.46
N ALA A 494 -5.39 -1.47 21.77
CA ALA A 494 -5.24 -0.16 21.16
C ALA A 494 -3.97 0.55 21.66
N PRO A 495 -3.17 1.16 20.77
CA PRO A 495 -2.03 1.95 21.19
C PRO A 495 -2.51 3.15 22.01
N ALA A 496 -1.80 3.47 23.10
CA ALA A 496 -2.14 4.57 23.97
C ALA A 496 -2.33 5.88 23.19
N LEU A 497 -3.36 6.65 23.55
CA LEU A 497 -3.65 7.99 23.05
C LEU A 497 -3.84 8.87 24.28
N ASP A 498 -3.22 10.05 24.26
CA ASP A 498 -3.38 11.04 25.32
C ASP A 498 -4.88 11.36 25.52
N PRO A 499 -5.43 11.18 26.75
CA PRO A 499 -6.84 11.45 27.02
C PRO A 499 -7.29 12.87 26.64
N ASP A 500 -6.42 13.88 26.80
CA ASP A 500 -6.76 15.27 26.50
C ASP A 500 -6.88 15.48 24.98
N ILE A 501 -6.01 14.82 24.19
CA ILE A 501 -6.09 14.80 22.73
C ILE A 501 -7.35 14.06 22.27
N ASP A 502 -7.66 12.92 22.90
CA ASP A 502 -8.85 12.11 22.58
C ASP A 502 -10.14 12.91 22.83
N GLU A 503 -10.24 13.59 23.97
CA GLU A 503 -11.38 14.45 24.31
C GLU A 503 -11.50 15.63 23.34
N ALA A 504 -10.39 16.30 23.00
CA ALA A 504 -10.39 17.40 22.04
C ALA A 504 -10.84 16.97 20.64
N LEU A 505 -10.38 15.81 20.16
CA LEU A 505 -10.82 15.24 18.88
C LEU A 505 -12.32 14.94 18.90
N LEU A 506 -12.83 14.28 19.93
CA LEU A 506 -14.25 13.95 20.06
C LEU A 506 -15.12 15.22 20.13
N ALA A 507 -14.67 16.24 20.85
CA ALA A 507 -15.34 17.54 20.93
C ALA A 507 -15.39 18.23 19.55
N PHE A 508 -14.28 18.24 18.81
CA PHE A 508 -14.22 18.78 17.45
C PHE A 508 -15.20 18.04 16.51
N ILE A 509 -15.16 16.71 16.52
CA ILE A 509 -16.05 15.86 15.71
C ILE A 509 -17.52 16.14 16.04
N ALA A 510 -17.89 16.17 17.32
CA ALA A 510 -19.25 16.46 17.75
C ALA A 510 -19.71 17.85 17.28
N SER A 511 -18.87 18.87 17.44
CA SER A 511 -19.16 20.22 16.97
C SER A 511 -19.39 20.26 15.45
N ARG A 512 -18.50 19.65 14.66
CA ARG A 512 -18.62 19.60 13.19
C ARG A 512 -19.86 18.83 12.75
N LYS A 513 -20.14 17.67 13.34
CA LYS A 513 -21.36 16.90 13.05
C LYS A 513 -22.63 17.67 13.40
N ASN A 514 -22.62 18.48 14.46
CA ASN A 514 -23.77 19.31 14.84
C ASN A 514 -23.95 20.55 13.95
N SER A 515 -22.90 21.00 13.25
CA SER A 515 -22.99 22.16 12.34
C SER A 515 -23.65 21.87 10.99
N MET A 516 -24.00 20.60 10.70
CA MET A 516 -24.57 20.19 9.42
C MET A 516 -25.65 19.11 9.59
N PRO A 517 -26.75 19.15 8.81
CA PRO A 517 -27.68 18.02 8.72
C PRO A 517 -27.00 16.82 8.07
N ASP A 518 -27.56 15.62 8.26
CA ASP A 518 -27.07 14.42 7.58
C ASP A 518 -27.37 14.49 6.07
N ALA A 519 -26.36 14.27 5.23
CA ALA A 519 -26.51 14.13 3.79
C ALA A 519 -26.45 12.66 3.39
N PHE A 520 -27.50 12.18 2.71
CA PHE A 520 -27.64 10.84 2.10
C PHE A 520 -27.13 9.67 2.98
N THR A 521 -28.05 8.91 3.59
CA THR A 521 -27.75 7.64 4.27
C THR A 521 -27.75 6.47 3.32
#